data_AF-A0A392MHJ7-F1
#
_entry.id   AF-A0A392MHJ7-F1
#
_cell.length_a   1.000
_cell.length_b   1.000
_cell.length_c   1.000
_cell.angle_alpha   90.00
_cell.angle_beta   90.00
_cell.angle_gamma   90.00
#
_symmetry.space_group_name_H-M   'P 1'
#
loop_
_entity.id
_entity.type
_entity.pdbx_description
1 polymer ?
#
loop_
_entity_poly.entity_id
_entity_poly.type
_entity_poly.pdbx_seq_one_letter_code
_entity_poly.pdbx_strand_id
1 'polypeptide(L)' 'MQAMGVFSTLWEADNWATRGGLEKINWSKAPFYAYYKDFDIEGCAIPGPVTCASNPTNWWEGVTYQALNAIEAR' A
#
# COMPACT_ATOMS: atom_id res chain seq x y z
N MET A 1 3.50 -14.00 -13.64
CA MET A 1 2.90 -13.30 -12.48
C MET A 1 3.96 -13.21 -11.40
N GLN A 2 4.17 -12.03 -10.82
CA GLN A 2 5.09 -11.84 -9.69
C GLN A 2 4.23 -11.52 -8.47
N ALA A 3 4.24 -12.40 -7.46
CA ALA A 3 3.54 -12.15 -6.21
C ALA A 3 4.23 -10.99 -5.46
N MET A 4 3.45 -10.22 -4.70
CA MET A 4 3.93 -9.08 -3.94
C MET A 4 3.79 -9.33 -2.44
N GLY A 5 4.68 -8.72 -1.66
CA GLY A 5 4.56 -8.64 -0.21
C GLY A 5 4.04 -7.25 0.20
N VAL A 6 3.24 -7.21 1.27
CA VAL A 6 2.84 -5.95 1.91
C VAL A 6 3.87 -5.64 3.00
N PHE A 7 4.45 -4.44 2.95
CA PHE A 7 5.46 -3.99 3.89
C PHE A 7 5.08 -2.64 4.47
N SER A 8 5.43 -2.41 5.74
CA SER A 8 5.30 -1.13 6.40
C SER A 8 6.56 -0.83 7.18
N THR A 9 7.10 0.37 7.02
CA THR A 9 8.40 0.78 7.61
C THR A 9 8.38 2.26 7.97
N LEU A 10 8.87 2.60 9.15
CA LEU A 10 9.28 3.97 9.50
C LEU A 10 10.80 4.04 9.38
N TRP A 11 11.30 4.92 8.51
CA TRP A 11 12.73 5.06 8.25
C TRP A 11 13.10 6.51 7.92
N GLU A 12 14.40 6.81 7.93
CA GLU A 12 14.95 8.14 7.67
C GLU A 12 15.40 8.28 6.21
N ALA A 13 15.02 9.38 5.56
CA ALA A 13 15.19 9.59 4.13
C ALA A 13 15.56 11.05 3.77
N ASP A 14 16.42 11.68 4.57
CA ASP A 14 16.81 13.09 4.51
C ASP A 14 17.39 13.53 3.17
N ASN A 15 17.87 12.59 2.34
CA ASN A 15 18.38 12.91 1.03
C ASN A 15 17.29 13.39 0.06
N TRP A 16 16.02 13.11 0.33
CA TRP A 16 14.94 13.45 -0.60
C TRP A 16 13.58 13.76 0.06
N ALA A 17 13.30 13.25 1.25
CA ALA A 17 11.94 13.24 1.83
C ALA A 17 11.31 14.64 2.00
N THR A 18 12.04 15.59 2.58
CA THR A 18 11.49 16.92 2.91
C THR A 18 12.16 18.01 2.08
N ARG A 19 11.36 18.73 1.28
CA ARG A 19 11.83 19.78 0.34
C ARG A 19 12.98 19.32 -0.56
N GLY A 20 12.87 18.11 -1.12
CA GLY A 20 13.92 17.53 -1.95
C GLY A 20 15.24 17.27 -1.20
N GLY A 21 15.17 17.10 0.13
CA GLY A 21 16.32 16.83 1.00
C GLY A 21 17.01 18.07 1.58
N LEU A 22 16.45 19.27 1.39
CA LEU A 22 16.97 20.51 1.99
C LEU A 22 16.71 20.59 3.49
N GLU A 23 15.63 19.98 3.98
CA GLU A 23 15.30 19.93 5.41
C GLU A 23 15.64 18.54 5.96
N LYS A 24 16.51 18.52 6.96
CA LYS A 24 17.04 17.30 7.60
C LYS A 24 16.25 16.97 8.86
N ILE A 25 16.18 15.68 9.20
CA ILE A 25 15.53 15.23 10.42
C ILE A 25 16.20 15.85 11.65
N ASN A 26 15.38 16.32 12.59
CA ASN A 26 15.88 16.79 13.87
C ASN A 26 15.80 15.67 14.90
N TRP A 27 16.92 14.97 15.13
CA TRP A 27 17.02 13.87 16.08
C TRP A 27 16.73 14.24 17.54
N SER A 28 16.81 15.52 17.92
CA SER A 28 16.38 15.96 19.26
C SER A 28 14.87 15.80 19.50
N LYS A 29 14.08 15.56 18.43
CA LYS A 29 12.63 15.31 18.46
C LYS A 29 12.28 13.83 18.50
N ALA A 30 13.27 12.94 18.51
CA ALA A 30 13.05 11.51 18.70
C ALA A 30 12.48 11.22 20.11
N PRO A 31 11.76 10.09 20.30
CA PRO A 31 11.43 9.06 19.31
C PRO A 31 10.35 9.46 18.31
N PHE A 32 10.46 8.95 17.08
CA PHE A 32 9.45 9.10 16.04
C PHE A 32 8.51 7.89 16.06
N TYR A 33 7.21 8.11 16.23
CA TYR A 33 6.23 7.04 16.33
C TYR A 33 5.33 6.97 15.09
N ALA A 34 5.10 5.74 14.62
CA ALA A 34 4.05 5.41 13.67
C ALA A 34 3.17 4.32 14.31
N TYR A 35 1.85 4.51 14.26
CA TYR A 35 0.88 3.58 14.82
C TYR A 35 0.02 3.01 13.70
N TYR A 36 -0.19 1.70 13.73
CA TYR A 36 -0.94 0.97 12.72
C TYR A 36 -2.08 0.21 13.41
N LYS A 37 -3.21 0.10 12.71
CA LYS A 37 -4.39 -0.66 13.12
C LYS A 37 -5.11 -1.17 11.88
N ASP A 38 -6.06 -2.07 12.08
CA ASP A 38 -6.95 -2.61 11.04
C ASP A 38 -6.17 -3.24 9.87
N PHE A 39 -5.27 -4.19 10.19
CA PHE A 39 -4.52 -4.96 9.19
C PHE A 39 -5.45 -5.86 8.36
N ASP A 40 -6.10 -5.28 7.36
CA ASP A 40 -7.05 -5.95 6.48
C ASP A 40 -6.41 -6.26 5.13
N ILE A 41 -6.37 -7.54 4.76
CA ILE A 41 -5.76 -8.02 3.52
C ILE A 41 -6.75 -8.94 2.84
N GLU A 42 -7.49 -8.38 1.88
CA GLU A 42 -8.30 -9.12 0.94
C GLU A 42 -7.54 -9.25 -0.38
N GLY A 43 -7.09 -10.46 -0.71
CA GLY A 43 -6.35 -10.67 -1.94
C GLY A 43 -6.06 -12.14 -2.21
N CYS A 44 -5.39 -12.39 -3.33
CA CYS A 44 -5.01 -13.72 -3.73
C CYS A 44 -3.62 -14.12 -3.22
N ALA A 45 -3.58 -14.94 -2.16
CA ALA A 45 -2.32 -15.40 -1.56
C ALA A 45 -1.56 -16.38 -2.46
N ILE A 46 -0.23 -16.29 -2.44
CA ILE A 46 0.69 -17.21 -3.13
C ILE A 46 1.71 -17.74 -2.10
N PRO A 47 1.82 -19.07 -1.89
CA PRO A 47 1.08 -20.13 -2.58
C PRO A 47 -0.41 -20.15 -2.21
N GLY A 48 -1.25 -20.43 -3.21
CA GLY A 48 -2.71 -20.50 -3.05
C GLY A 48 -3.36 -21.14 -4.27
N PRO A 49 -4.69 -21.27 -4.31
CA PRO A 49 -5.39 -21.84 -5.45
C PRO A 49 -5.06 -21.08 -6.75
N VAL A 50 -4.70 -21.80 -7.81
CA VAL A 50 -4.39 -21.17 -9.11
C VAL A 50 -5.57 -20.39 -9.68
N THR A 51 -6.79 -20.78 -9.30
CA THR A 51 -8.05 -20.15 -9.71
C THR A 51 -8.28 -18.79 -9.07
N CYS A 52 -7.59 -18.46 -7.99
CA CYS A 52 -7.82 -17.22 -7.26
C CYS A 52 -7.19 -16.00 -7.94
N ALA A 53 -6.14 -16.20 -8.76
CA ALA A 53 -5.41 -15.13 -9.44
C ALA A 53 -6.26 -14.34 -10.45
N SER A 54 -7.24 -14.99 -11.06
CA SER A 54 -8.32 -14.35 -11.81
C SER A 54 -9.57 -15.21 -11.69
N ASN A 55 -10.57 -14.68 -11.00
CA ASN A 55 -11.83 -15.36 -10.77
C ASN A 55 -12.97 -14.33 -10.84
N PRO A 56 -14.00 -14.56 -11.69
CA PRO A 56 -15.18 -13.69 -11.72
C PRO A 56 -15.92 -13.56 -10.38
N THR A 57 -15.67 -14.44 -9.41
CA THR A 57 -16.24 -14.33 -8.05
C THR A 57 -15.46 -13.36 -7.15
N ASN A 58 -14.25 -12.95 -7.53
CA ASN A 58 -13.50 -11.94 -6.81
C ASN A 58 -14.21 -10.60 -6.97
N TRP A 59 -14.59 -9.96 -5.87
CA TRP A 59 -15.37 -8.72 -5.94
C TRP A 59 -14.64 -7.62 -6.70
N TRP A 60 -13.30 -7.57 -6.58
CA TRP A 60 -12.44 -6.59 -7.25
C TRP A 60 -12.30 -6.81 -8.77
N GLU A 61 -12.75 -7.94 -9.32
CA GLU A 61 -12.79 -8.20 -10.77
C GLU A 61 -14.15 -7.84 -11.40
N GLY A 62 -15.11 -7.35 -10.62
CA GLY A 62 -16.44 -6.95 -11.11
C GLY A 62 -16.40 -5.73 -12.05
N VAL A 63 -17.41 -5.60 -12.92
CA VAL A 63 -17.50 -4.52 -13.93
C VAL A 63 -17.40 -3.11 -13.34
N THR A 64 -17.88 -2.93 -12.10
CA THR A 64 -17.82 -1.66 -11.37
C THR A 64 -16.39 -1.27 -10.99
N TYR A 65 -15.45 -2.22 -10.89
CA TYR A 65 -14.05 -2.00 -10.49
C TYR A 65 -13.08 -1.95 -11.67
N GLN A 66 -13.59 -1.99 -12.92
CA GLN A 66 -12.76 -1.87 -14.12
C GLN A 66 -12.29 -0.44 -14.41
N ALA A 67 -12.99 0.55 -13.85
CA ALA A 67 -12.63 1.96 -13.93
C ALA A 67 -13.14 2.71 -12.69
N LEU A 68 -12.45 3.79 -12.33
CA LEU A 68 -12.94 4.74 -11.32
C LEU A 68 -14.23 5.39 -11.83
N ASN A 69 -15.18 5.63 -10.93
CA ASN A 69 -16.38 6.40 -11.27
C ASN A 69 -16.09 7.92 -11.28
N ALA A 70 -17.05 8.71 -11.76
CA ALA A 70 -16.88 10.16 -11.93
C ALA A 70 -16.65 10.93 -10.60
N ILE A 71 -17.06 10.37 -9.45
CA ILE A 71 -16.83 10.98 -8.14
C ILE A 71 -15.43 10.63 -7.63
N GLU A 72 -14.98 9.40 -7.81
CA GLU A 72 -13.63 8.93 -7.43
C GLU A 72 -12.52 9.57 -8.27
N ALA A 73 -12.82 9.92 -9.53
CA ALA A 73 -11.87 10.54 -10.45
C ALA A 73 -11.83 12.08 -10.39
N ARG A 74 -12.58 12.71 -9.48
CA ARG A 74 -12.64 14.17 -9.31
C ARG A 74 -11.59 14.68 -8.33
#